data_AF-A0A923U2F6-F1
#
_entry.id   AF-A0A923U2F6-F1
#
_cell.length_a   1.000
_cell.length_b   1.000
_cell.length_c   1.000
_cell.angle_alpha   90.00
_cell.angle_beta   90.00
_cell.angle_gamma   90.00
#
_symmetry.space_group_name_H-M   'P 1'
#
loop_
_entity.id
_entity.type
_entity.pdbx_description
1 polymer ?
#
loop_
_entity_poly.entity_id
_entity_poly.type
_entity_poly.pdbx_seq_one_letter_code
_entity_poly.pdbx_strand_id
1 'polypeptide(L)'
;MKDIDPEVAVILVQHHERPDGSGFPGQLTNAQIHPLAAVFIVAEHLISFRTLISTDIHMSHFINHLNPAYSEEPFGRIIDAITQSLVE
;
A
#
# COMPACT_ATOMS: atom_id res chain seq x y z
N MET A 1 -17.07 -8.61 16.27
CA MET A 1 -16.59 -8.93 14.91
C MET A 1 -17.59 -9.75 14.08
N LYS A 2 -18.78 -10.11 14.57
CA LYS A 2 -19.73 -10.95 13.82
C LYS A 2 -20.43 -10.24 12.64
N ASP A 3 -20.28 -8.91 12.53
CA ASP A 3 -20.98 -8.08 11.54
C ASP A 3 -20.03 -7.29 10.63
N ILE A 4 -18.75 -7.67 10.57
CA ILE A 4 -17.77 -7.05 9.67
C ILE A 4 -17.63 -7.93 8.44
N ASP A 5 -17.72 -7.33 7.25
CA ASP A 5 -17.48 -8.02 5.99
C ASP A 5 -16.09 -8.72 6.02
N PRO A 6 -15.98 -9.99 5.60
CA PRO A 6 -14.73 -10.73 5.62
C PRO A 6 -13.57 -9.99 4.92
N GLU A 7 -13.82 -9.29 3.82
CA GLU A 7 -12.78 -8.55 3.09
C GLU A 7 -12.31 -7.33 3.89
N VAL A 8 -13.22 -6.64 4.56
CA VAL A 8 -12.90 -5.54 5.47
C VAL A 8 -12.07 -6.04 6.64
N ALA A 9 -12.41 -7.21 7.21
CA ALA A 9 -11.63 -7.82 8.27
C ALA A 9 -10.21 -8.17 7.83
N VAL A 10 -10.02 -8.62 6.59
CA VAL A 10 -8.69 -8.89 6.01
C VAL A 10 -7.86 -7.62 5.91
N ILE A 11 -8.43 -6.51 5.40
CA ILE A 11 -7.73 -5.21 5.34
C ILE A 11 -7.29 -4.79 6.74
N LEU A 12 -8.20 -4.86 7.72
CA LEU A 12 -7.91 -4.47 9.10
C LEU A 12 -6.75 -5.26 9.72
N VAL A 13 -6.60 -6.56 9.40
CA VAL A 13 -5.52 -7.37 9.95
C VAL A 13 -4.19 -7.16 9.21
N GLN A 14 -4.23 -6.88 7.91
CA GLN A 14 -3.03 -6.85 7.06
C GLN A 14 -2.51 -5.45 6.74
N HIS A 15 -3.21 -4.36 7.06
CA HIS A 15 -2.80 -3.01 6.62
C HIS A 15 -1.44 -2.52 7.15
N HIS A 16 -0.86 -3.15 8.16
CA HIS A 16 0.51 -2.85 8.63
C HIS A 16 1.59 -3.79 8.05
N GLU A 17 1.20 -4.70 7.17
CA GLU A 17 2.13 -5.53 6.41
C GLU A 17 2.86 -4.70 5.35
N ARG A 18 4.01 -5.21 4.90
CA ARG A 18 4.83 -4.57 3.86
C ARG A 18 5.24 -5.63 2.84
N PRO A 19 5.36 -5.29 1.54
CA PRO A 19 5.63 -6.28 0.50
C PRO A 19 6.94 -7.06 0.68
N ASP A 20 7.91 -6.49 1.39
CA ASP A 20 9.19 -7.13 1.72
C ASP A 20 9.15 -8.02 2.98
N GLY A 21 7.99 -8.18 3.62
CA GLY A 21 7.83 -8.93 4.86
C GLY A 21 8.32 -8.20 6.11
N SER A 22 8.74 -6.94 6.01
CA SER A 22 9.18 -6.16 7.19
C SER A 22 8.03 -5.60 8.03
N GLY A 23 6.79 -5.75 7.57
CA GLY A 23 5.58 -5.34 8.27
C GLY A 23 5.17 -6.28 9.40
N PHE A 24 4.04 -5.98 10.02
CA PHE A 24 3.51 -6.72 11.17
C PHE A 24 1.98 -6.81 11.09
N PRO A 25 1.33 -7.77 11.79
CA PRO A 25 1.88 -8.75 12.73
C PRO A 25 2.41 -10.05 12.12
N GLY A 26 2.03 -10.38 10.88
CA GLY A 26 2.27 -11.66 10.23
C GLY A 26 3.55 -11.75 9.42
N GLN A 27 4.22 -10.61 9.16
CA GLN A 27 5.41 -10.53 8.30
C GLN A 27 5.12 -11.09 6.91
N LEU A 28 3.94 -10.77 6.38
CA LEU A 28 3.47 -11.27 5.10
C LEU A 28 4.26 -10.61 3.97
N THR A 29 4.70 -11.41 3.00
CA THR A 29 5.30 -10.87 1.77
C THR A 29 4.21 -10.48 0.76
N ASN A 30 4.60 -9.77 -0.30
CA ASN A 30 3.73 -9.40 -1.42
C ASN A 30 2.87 -10.57 -1.95
N ALA A 31 3.41 -11.80 -1.98
CA ALA A 31 2.70 -12.99 -2.44
C ALA A 31 1.59 -13.47 -1.48
N GLN A 32 1.60 -13.02 -0.22
CA GLN A 32 0.69 -13.45 0.83
C GLN A 32 -0.32 -12.37 1.21
N ILE A 33 0.00 -11.10 0.97
CA ILE A 33 -0.89 -9.97 1.25
C ILE A 33 -2.08 -10.00 0.29
N HIS A 34 -3.28 -9.86 0.84
CA HIS A 34 -4.51 -9.82 0.06
C HIS A 34 -4.53 -8.58 -0.84
N PRO A 35 -4.98 -8.67 -2.12
CA PRO A 35 -4.94 -7.53 -3.04
C PRO A 35 -5.66 -6.27 -2.52
N LEU A 36 -6.81 -6.42 -1.84
CA LEU A 36 -7.50 -5.27 -1.24
C LEU A 36 -6.72 -4.64 -0.08
N ALA A 37 -5.98 -5.44 0.69
CA ALA A 37 -5.10 -4.91 1.73
C ALA A 37 -3.90 -4.19 1.09
N ALA A 38 -3.33 -4.71 0.00
CA ALA A 38 -2.26 -4.03 -0.74
C ALA A 38 -2.70 -2.65 -1.26
N VAL A 39 -3.92 -2.53 -1.81
CA VAL A 39 -4.50 -1.23 -2.20
C VAL A 39 -4.56 -0.27 -1.01
N PHE A 40 -5.06 -0.76 0.13
CA PHE A 40 -5.17 0.04 1.34
C PHE A 40 -3.80 0.49 1.88
N ILE A 41 -2.82 -0.41 1.93
CA ILE A 41 -1.44 -0.12 2.35
C ILE A 41 -0.84 1.01 1.52
N VAL A 42 -0.97 0.95 0.18
CA VAL A 42 -0.45 1.99 -0.71
C VAL A 42 -1.15 3.33 -0.45
N ALA A 43 -2.48 3.32 -0.28
CA ALA A 43 -3.24 4.53 0.03
C ALA A 43 -2.84 5.15 1.39
N GLU A 44 -2.67 4.32 2.43
CA GLU A 44 -2.23 4.76 3.76
C GLU A 44 -0.81 5.34 3.71
N HIS A 45 0.11 4.69 2.99
CA HIS A 45 1.46 5.21 2.76
C HIS A 45 1.45 6.55 2.05
N LEU A 46 0.63 6.72 1.01
CA LEU A 46 0.51 7.98 0.29
C LEU A 46 0.02 9.11 1.21
N ILE A 47 -1.03 8.87 2.00
CA ILE A 47 -1.54 9.86 2.94
C ILE A 47 -0.48 10.19 3.99
N SER A 48 0.16 9.18 4.58
CA SER A 48 1.21 9.35 5.58
C SER A 48 2.38 10.18 5.04
N PHE A 49 2.82 9.86 3.82
CA PHE A 49 3.87 10.58 3.11
C PHE A 49 3.50 12.07 2.92
N ARG A 50 2.27 12.36 2.48
CA ARG A 50 1.77 13.72 2.32
C ARG A 50 1.62 14.48 3.64
N THR A 51 1.20 13.82 4.72
CA THR A 51 0.96 14.48 6.00
C THR A 51 2.21 14.68 6.84
N LEU A 52 3.19 13.77 6.74
CA LEU A 52 4.37 13.76 7.63
C LEU A 52 5.60 14.41 7.01
N ILE A 53 5.72 14.46 5.68
CA ILE A 53 6.95 14.92 5.01
C ILE A 53 6.80 16.34 4.46
N SER A 54 5.74 16.66 3.70
CA SER A 54 5.45 18.02 3.19
C SER A 54 4.13 18.07 2.43
N THR A 55 3.43 19.20 2.51
CA THR A 55 2.16 19.45 1.79
C THR A 55 2.34 19.69 0.28
N ASP A 56 3.56 19.96 -0.18
CA ASP A 56 3.89 20.35 -1.57
C ASP A 56 4.55 19.23 -2.40
N ILE A 57 4.38 17.98 -1.99
CA ILE A 57 5.09 16.87 -2.64
C ILE A 57 4.36 16.40 -3.91
N HIS A 58 5.05 16.49 -5.04
CA HIS A 58 4.64 15.87 -6.30
C HIS A 58 4.68 14.33 -6.18
N MET A 59 3.71 13.61 -6.76
CA MET A 59 3.60 12.15 -6.59
C MET A 59 4.86 11.38 -7.02
N SER A 60 5.60 11.90 -8.00
CA SER A 60 6.87 11.30 -8.41
C SER A 60 7.84 11.10 -7.25
N HIS A 61 7.85 11.98 -6.23
CA HIS A 61 8.65 11.79 -5.04
C HIS A 61 8.14 10.65 -4.17
N PHE A 62 6.83 10.46 -4.06
CA PHE A 62 6.25 9.32 -3.34
C PHE A 62 6.71 8.01 -3.98
N ILE A 63 6.56 7.89 -5.31
CA ILE A 63 6.97 6.69 -6.07
C ILE A 63 8.46 6.43 -5.90
N ASN A 64 9.30 7.47 -6.01
CA ASN A 64 10.75 7.34 -5.83
C ASN A 64 11.16 6.99 -4.38
N HIS A 65 10.26 7.16 -3.40
CA HIS A 65 10.52 6.84 -2.00
C HIS A 65 10.03 5.44 -1.60
N LEU A 66 9.30 4.75 -2.49
CA LEU A 66 8.84 3.39 -2.21
C LEU A 66 10.01 2.42 -2.20
N ASN A 67 9.94 1.46 -1.28
CA ASN A 67 10.85 0.32 -1.28
C ASN A 67 10.69 -0.45 -2.61
N PRO A 68 11.78 -0.93 -3.25
CA PRO A 68 11.70 -1.70 -4.48
C PRO A 68 10.72 -2.87 -4.46
N ALA A 69 10.46 -3.49 -3.30
CA ALA A 69 9.46 -4.55 -3.17
C ALA A 69 8.04 -4.12 -3.58
N TYR A 70 7.73 -2.82 -3.65
CA TYR A 70 6.46 -2.31 -4.17
C TYR A 70 6.33 -2.44 -5.69
N SER A 71 7.39 -2.78 -6.43
CA SER A 71 7.28 -3.15 -7.85
C SER A 71 6.77 -4.57 -8.06
N GLU A 72 6.77 -5.40 -7.02
CA GLU A 72 6.27 -6.77 -7.10
C GLU A 72 4.74 -6.82 -6.98
N GLU A 73 4.11 -7.82 -7.59
CA GLU A 73 2.66 -7.97 -7.51
C GLU A 73 2.19 -8.37 -6.10
N PRO A 74 1.02 -7.88 -5.63
CA PRO A 74 0.04 -7.06 -6.35
C PRO A 74 0.33 -5.54 -6.34
N PHE A 75 1.40 -5.09 -5.68
CA PHE A 75 1.70 -3.68 -5.47
C PHE A 75 2.08 -2.97 -6.78
N GLY A 76 2.85 -3.63 -7.65
CA GLY A 76 3.30 -3.07 -8.93
C GLY A 76 2.14 -2.51 -9.76
N ARG A 77 1.08 -3.30 -9.98
CA ARG A 77 -0.13 -2.86 -10.70
C ARG A 77 -0.83 -1.67 -10.06
N ILE A 78 -0.81 -1.59 -8.74
CA ILE A 78 -1.45 -0.49 -8.01
C ILE A 78 -0.64 0.80 -8.23
N ILE A 79 0.70 0.72 -8.15
CA ILE A 79 1.58 1.85 -8.42
C ILE A 79 1.47 2.30 -9.87
N ASP A 80 1.41 1.37 -10.83
CA ASP A 80 1.20 1.69 -12.25
C ASP A 80 -0.12 2.43 -12.47
N ALA A 81 -1.21 1.94 -11.88
CA ALA A 81 -2.54 2.56 -11.98
C ALA A 81 -2.55 3.99 -11.38
N ILE A 82 -1.92 4.19 -10.22
CA ILE A 82 -1.78 5.51 -9.60
C ILE A 82 -0.95 6.42 -10.52
N THR A 83 0.18 5.93 -11.02
CA THR A 83 1.07 6.71 -11.89
C THR A 83 0.35 7.17 -13.16
N GLN A 84 -0.42 6.28 -13.79
CA GLN A 84 -1.21 6.62 -14.98
C GLN A 84 -2.28 7.68 -14.68
N SER A 85 -2.97 7.57 -13.54
CA SER A 85 -4.04 8.52 -13.14
C SER A 85 -3.57 9.96 -12.89
N LEU A 86 -2.26 10.19 -12.86
CA LEU A 86 -1.67 11.51 -12.58
C LEU A 86 -1.16 12.21 -13.84
N VAL A 87 -1.19 11.51 -14.97
CA VAL A 87 -0.79 12.04 -16.29
C VAL A 87 -2.01 12.50 -17.09
N GLU A 88 -3.21 12.08 -16.69
CA GLU A 88 -4.53 12.51 -17.22
C GLU A 88 -5.09 13.71 -16.46
#